data_AF-A0A9K3KLN0-F1
#
_entry.id   AF-A0A9K3KLN0-F1
#
_cell.length_a   1.000
_cell.length_b   1.000
_cell.length_c   1.000
_cell.angle_alpha   90.00
_cell.angle_beta   90.00
_cell.angle_gamma   90.00
#
_symmetry.space_group_name_H-M   'P 1'
#
loop_
_entity.id
_entity.type
_entity.pdbx_description
1 polymer ?
#
loop_
_entity_poly.entity_id
_entity_poly.type
_entity_poly.pdbx_seq_one_letter_code
_entity_poly.pdbx_strand_id
1 'polypeptide(L)'
;MPNKKLYPGVGAKGTIMTRFIKPKNSFRGKDKDHRSVVVLKEHYFEGRKLFFRFTVDEDDDRTFYASSRMVRIDAEGKVEDFFLEADKNRRHIENAKTTLKQQKESTIKWKNSKARQLLYQDIMDGNVALEEGDETKSLEEIFSMHIEYAEYDFKKFKGRLQSLRQTIVESNHRAAIDQRAFDNFIETYPVSYQIALYG
;
A
#
# COMPACT_ATOMS: atom_id res chain seq x y z
N MET A 1 -8.60 30.72 17.57
CA MET A 1 -8.70 31.03 16.13
C MET A 1 -8.28 29.79 15.34
N PRO A 2 -9.13 29.19 14.50
CA PRO A 2 -8.70 28.10 13.62
C PRO A 2 -7.57 28.60 12.72
N ASN A 3 -6.47 27.84 12.61
CA ASN A 3 -5.37 28.16 11.71
C ASN A 3 -5.90 28.20 10.26
N LYS A 4 -6.13 29.41 9.73
CA LYS A 4 -6.49 29.60 8.33
C LYS A 4 -5.36 29.00 7.49
N LYS A 5 -5.68 28.00 6.67
CA LYS A 5 -4.73 27.40 5.74
C LYS A 5 -4.42 28.43 4.66
N LEU A 6 -3.22 29.00 4.69
CA LEU A 6 -2.77 29.95 3.69
C LEU A 6 -2.37 29.22 2.41
N TYR A 7 -2.76 29.78 1.26
CA TYR A 7 -2.48 29.21 -0.06
C TYR A 7 -1.22 29.80 -0.67
N PRO A 8 -0.32 28.96 -1.24
CA PRO A 8 0.81 29.45 -1.99
C PRO A 8 0.36 29.92 -3.38
N GLY A 9 0.84 31.08 -3.80
CA GLY A 9 0.58 31.68 -5.11
C GLY A 9 1.67 32.68 -5.47
N VAL A 10 1.60 33.24 -6.67
CA VAL A 10 2.52 34.32 -7.08
C VAL A 10 2.36 35.51 -6.13
N GLY A 11 3.48 36.03 -5.64
CA GLY A 11 3.52 37.11 -4.65
C GLY A 11 3.26 36.66 -3.21
N ALA A 12 3.04 35.36 -2.94
CA ALA A 12 2.88 34.88 -1.58
C ALA A 12 4.19 35.06 -0.79
N LYS A 13 4.08 35.57 0.44
CA LYS A 13 5.23 35.73 1.34
C LYS A 13 5.38 34.49 2.19
N GLY A 14 6.59 33.96 2.23
CA GLY A 14 6.91 32.81 3.06
C GLY A 14 8.23 32.97 3.78
N THR A 15 8.46 32.11 4.76
CA THR A 15 9.70 32.05 5.52
C THR A 15 10.38 30.70 5.28
N ILE A 16 11.68 30.72 5.02
CA ILE A 16 12.52 29.53 4.81
C ILE A 16 13.84 29.67 5.56
N MET A 17 14.39 28.55 6.06
CA MET A 17 15.76 28.57 6.58
C MET A 17 16.75 28.80 5.44
N THR A 18 17.60 29.80 5.58
CA THR A 18 18.55 30.28 4.55
C THR A 18 19.41 29.16 3.98
N ARG A 19 19.79 28.18 4.81
CA ARG A 19 20.58 27.00 4.41
C ARG A 19 19.94 26.11 3.32
N PHE A 20 18.61 26.18 3.16
CA PHE A 20 17.88 25.38 2.18
C PHE A 20 17.66 26.11 0.85
N ILE A 21 18.03 27.40 0.78
CA ILE A 21 17.93 28.20 -0.43
C ILE A 21 19.04 27.82 -1.40
N LYS A 22 18.69 27.64 -2.68
CA LYS A 22 19.62 27.36 -3.77
C LYS A 22 19.50 28.42 -4.86
N PRO A 23 20.61 28.81 -5.53
CA PRO A 23 22.01 28.49 -5.22
C PRO A 23 22.43 29.05 -3.85
N LYS A 24 23.53 28.52 -3.27
CA LYS A 24 24.03 28.99 -1.97
C LYS A 24 24.35 30.48 -2.07
N ASN A 25 23.62 31.30 -1.32
CA ASN A 25 23.82 32.74 -1.26
C ASN A 25 24.71 33.12 -0.07
N SER A 26 25.26 34.32 -0.13
CA SER A 26 26.18 34.89 0.85
C SER A 26 25.47 35.71 1.93
N PHE A 27 24.19 35.47 2.23
CA PHE A 27 23.46 36.11 3.36
C PHE A 27 24.00 35.68 4.75
N ARG A 28 25.30 35.38 4.81
CA ARG A 28 26.06 34.80 5.92
C ARG A 28 26.18 35.79 7.08
N GLY A 29 25.15 35.83 7.92
CA GLY A 29 25.40 35.72 9.36
C GLY A 29 25.84 34.29 9.66
N LYS A 30 26.72 34.05 10.63
CA LYS A 30 27.18 32.70 11.04
C LYS A 30 26.07 31.79 11.61
N ASP A 31 24.82 32.25 11.59
CA ASP A 31 23.68 31.60 12.20
C ASP A 31 23.04 30.58 11.23
N LYS A 32 23.06 29.31 11.64
CA LYS A 32 22.49 28.18 10.88
C LYS A 32 20.97 28.16 10.91
N ASP A 33 20.36 28.89 11.85
CA ASP A 33 18.92 28.94 12.06
C ASP A 33 18.29 30.23 11.53
N HIS A 34 19.08 31.07 10.87
CA HIS A 34 18.59 32.27 10.21
C HIS A 34 17.52 31.92 9.17
N ARG A 35 16.39 32.62 9.25
CA ARG A 35 15.24 32.49 8.36
C ARG A 35 15.12 33.72 7.48
N SER A 36 15.04 33.50 6.17
CA SER A 36 14.80 34.56 5.20
C SER A 36 13.30 34.60 4.85
N VAL A 37 12.80 35.81 4.70
CA VAL A 37 11.49 36.06 4.06
C VAL A 37 11.71 35.95 2.56
N VAL A 38 10.75 35.33 1.87
CA VAL A 38 10.82 35.09 0.44
C VAL A 38 9.48 35.38 -0.21
N VAL A 39 9.53 35.87 -1.45
CA VAL A 39 8.35 36.14 -2.27
C VAL A 39 8.29 35.11 -3.39
N LEU A 40 7.25 34.29 -3.38
CA LEU A 40 7.08 33.21 -4.35
C LEU A 40 6.78 33.78 -5.74
N LYS A 41 7.54 33.34 -6.74
CA LYS A 41 7.32 33.68 -8.16
C LYS A 41 6.67 32.53 -8.90
N GLU A 42 7.18 31.31 -8.74
CA GLU A 42 6.69 30.14 -9.48
C GLU A 42 6.84 28.86 -8.64
N HIS A 43 6.27 27.77 -9.14
CA HIS A 43 6.55 26.43 -8.64
C HIS A 43 6.82 25.49 -9.82
N TYR A 44 7.55 24.41 -9.56
CA TYR A 44 7.78 23.37 -10.55
C TYR A 44 8.04 22.03 -9.87
N PHE A 45 7.92 20.96 -10.65
CA PHE A 45 8.22 19.60 -10.19
C PHE A 45 9.56 19.13 -10.74
N GLU A 46 10.38 18.56 -9.87
CA GLU A 46 11.57 17.80 -10.24
C GLU A 46 11.37 16.36 -9.75
N GLY A 47 11.03 15.47 -10.67
CA GLY A 47 10.56 14.12 -10.36
C GLY A 47 9.28 14.14 -9.52
N ARG A 48 9.37 13.73 -8.25
CA ARG A 48 8.24 13.68 -7.29
C ARG A 48 8.21 14.83 -6.29
N LYS A 49 9.18 15.76 -6.35
CA LYS A 49 9.34 16.83 -5.37
C LYS A 49 8.87 18.16 -5.97
N LEU A 50 8.01 18.86 -5.23
CA LEU A 50 7.56 20.20 -5.57
C LEU A 50 8.57 21.22 -5.03
N PHE A 51 9.03 22.10 -5.90
CA PHE A 51 9.92 23.20 -5.59
C PHE A 51 9.22 24.53 -5.82
N PHE A 52 9.57 25.53 -5.00
CA PHE A 52 9.22 26.92 -5.24
C PHE A 52 10.42 27.66 -5.77
N ARG A 53 10.15 28.61 -6.67
CA ARG A 53 11.07 29.61 -7.17
C ARG A 53 10.65 30.95 -6.59
N PHE A 54 11.57 31.71 -6.01
CA PHE A 54 11.28 32.91 -5.23
C PHE A 54 12.43 33.91 -5.22
N THR A 55 12.15 35.14 -4.80
CA THR A 55 13.16 36.16 -4.47
C THR A 55 13.20 36.38 -2.96
N VAL A 56 14.33 36.87 -2.43
CA VAL A 56 14.46 37.19 -0.99
C VAL A 56 14.00 38.63 -0.73
N ASP A 57 14.31 39.55 -1.64
CA ASP A 57 13.85 40.93 -1.63
C ASP A 57 12.91 41.20 -2.82
N GLU A 58 11.95 42.10 -2.64
CA GLU A 58 10.97 42.48 -3.69
C GLU A 58 11.65 43.16 -4.90
N ASP A 59 12.80 43.80 -4.66
CA ASP A 59 13.58 44.54 -5.67
C ASP A 59 14.78 43.73 -6.23
N ASP A 60 14.97 42.47 -5.82
CA ASP A 60 16.07 41.62 -6.31
C ASP A 60 15.60 40.72 -7.47
N ASP A 61 16.27 40.83 -8.62
CA ASP A 61 16.05 39.95 -9.77
C ASP A 61 16.64 38.55 -9.56
N ARG A 62 17.48 38.35 -8.54
CA ARG A 62 18.04 37.03 -8.24
C ARG A 62 16.96 36.06 -7.82
N THR A 63 16.86 35.03 -8.64
CA THR A 63 15.90 33.96 -8.47
C THR A 63 16.54 32.79 -7.73
N PHE A 64 15.93 32.42 -6.62
CA PHE A 64 16.31 31.27 -5.82
C PHE A 64 15.23 30.19 -5.87
N TYR A 65 15.57 28.99 -5.43
CA TYR A 65 14.63 27.90 -5.32
C TYR A 65 14.87 27.04 -4.08
N ALA A 66 13.79 26.41 -3.60
CA ALA A 66 13.84 25.43 -2.53
C ALA A 66 12.66 24.47 -2.59
N SER A 67 12.79 23.34 -1.88
CA SER A 67 11.69 22.38 -1.73
C SER A 67 10.52 23.06 -1.00
N SER A 68 9.31 22.85 -1.52
CA SER A 68 8.07 23.38 -0.92
C SER A 68 7.88 23.03 0.55
N ARG A 69 8.37 21.84 0.97
CA ARG A 69 8.31 21.41 2.39
C ARG A 69 9.13 22.29 3.34
N MET A 70 10.08 23.06 2.80
CA MET A 70 10.99 23.91 3.58
C MET A 70 10.52 25.37 3.61
N VAL A 71 9.47 25.72 2.86
CA VAL A 71 8.90 27.07 2.82
C VAL A 71 7.60 27.07 3.60
N ARG A 72 7.52 27.89 4.64
CA ARG A 72 6.28 28.17 5.36
C ARG A 72 5.63 29.40 4.74
N ILE A 73 4.35 29.32 4.39
CA ILE A 73 3.61 30.49 3.87
C ILE A 73 3.09 31.29 5.05
N ASP A 74 3.37 32.59 5.06
CA ASP A 74 2.97 33.52 6.11
C ASP A 74 1.99 34.59 5.60
N ALA A 75 1.97 34.87 4.29
CA ALA A 75 0.94 35.68 3.63
C ALA A 75 0.54 35.10 2.27
N GLU A 76 -0.76 35.13 1.97
CA GLU A 76 -1.31 34.72 0.67
C GLU A 76 -0.90 35.73 -0.42
N GLY A 77 -0.58 35.20 -1.60
CA GLY A 77 -0.32 36.00 -2.80
C GLY A 77 -1.62 36.45 -3.46
N LYS A 78 -1.56 36.84 -4.74
CA LYS A 78 -2.77 37.17 -5.50
C LYS A 78 -3.61 35.91 -5.69
N VAL A 79 -4.90 36.00 -5.36
CA VAL A 79 -5.86 34.88 -5.41
C VAL A 79 -6.00 34.30 -6.82
N GLU A 80 -5.89 35.16 -7.83
CA GLU A 80 -5.96 34.80 -9.26
C GLU A 80 -4.74 33.96 -9.71
N ASP A 81 -3.59 34.16 -9.06
CA ASP A 81 -2.33 33.49 -9.36
C ASP A 81 -1.96 32.42 -8.32
N PHE A 82 -2.96 31.91 -7.61
CA PHE A 82 -2.74 30.76 -6.72
C PHE A 82 -2.24 29.57 -7.53
N PHE A 83 -1.30 28.82 -6.97
CA PHE A 83 -0.76 27.60 -7.57
C PHE A 83 -1.77 26.43 -7.48
N LEU A 84 -3.02 26.66 -7.93
CA LEU A 84 -4.17 25.75 -7.86
C LEU A 84 -3.96 24.49 -8.72
N GLU A 85 -3.19 24.60 -9.81
CA GLU A 85 -2.87 23.47 -10.69
C GLU A 85 -1.95 22.44 -10.04
N ALA A 86 -1.04 22.85 -9.15
CA ALA A 86 -0.18 21.93 -8.41
C ALA A 86 -0.99 21.03 -7.46
N ASP A 87 -2.02 21.60 -6.82
CA ASP A 87 -2.88 20.90 -5.86
C ASP A 87 -3.90 20.00 -6.58
N LYS A 88 -4.41 20.42 -7.76
CA LYS A 88 -5.25 19.58 -8.63
C LYS A 88 -4.46 18.41 -9.20
N ASN A 89 -3.21 18.60 -9.64
CA ASN A 89 -2.34 17.52 -10.11
C ASN A 89 -1.89 16.58 -8.99
N ARG A 90 -1.64 17.11 -7.78
CA ARG A 90 -1.37 16.27 -6.60
C ARG A 90 -2.57 15.39 -6.27
N ARG A 91 -3.79 15.94 -6.26
CA ARG A 91 -5.03 15.17 -6.06
C ARG A 91 -5.32 14.23 -7.21
N HIS A 92 -5.06 14.57 -8.47
CA HIS A 92 -5.24 13.64 -9.59
C HIS A 92 -4.22 12.51 -9.59
N ILE A 93 -2.96 12.74 -9.20
CA ILE A 93 -1.93 11.68 -9.12
C ILE A 93 -2.14 10.82 -7.86
N GLU A 94 -2.50 11.41 -6.73
CA GLU A 94 -2.84 10.67 -5.50
C GLU A 94 -4.18 9.93 -5.69
N ASN A 95 -5.22 10.54 -6.25
CA ASN A 95 -6.49 9.87 -6.56
C ASN A 95 -6.31 8.81 -7.65
N ALA A 96 -5.61 9.06 -8.76
CA ALA A 96 -5.34 8.00 -9.75
C ALA A 96 -4.56 6.82 -9.14
N LYS A 97 -3.64 7.07 -8.20
CA LYS A 97 -2.98 6.00 -7.42
C LYS A 97 -3.87 5.36 -6.36
N THR A 98 -4.90 6.04 -5.86
CA THR A 98 -5.84 5.51 -4.85
C THR A 98 -6.94 4.71 -5.52
N THR A 99 -7.47 5.18 -6.65
CA THR A 99 -8.46 4.52 -7.50
C THR A 99 -7.89 3.29 -8.22
N LEU A 100 -6.57 3.23 -8.48
CA LEU A 100 -5.89 2.02 -8.98
C LEU A 100 -5.34 1.09 -7.88
N LYS A 101 -5.25 1.53 -6.60
CA LYS A 101 -4.75 0.68 -5.49
C LYS A 101 -5.83 0.08 -4.60
N GLN A 102 -7.08 0.47 -4.77
CA GLN A 102 -8.17 -0.09 -3.97
C GLN A 102 -9.32 -0.46 -4.91
N GLN A 103 -9.17 -1.60 -5.60
CA GLN A 103 -10.32 -2.50 -5.65
C GLN A 103 -10.69 -2.74 -4.19
N LYS A 104 -11.74 -2.06 -3.73
CA LYS A 104 -12.26 -2.23 -2.38
C LYS A 104 -12.61 -3.71 -2.30
N GLU A 105 -11.79 -4.48 -1.58
CA GLU A 105 -12.01 -5.92 -1.41
C GLU A 105 -13.47 -6.14 -1.01
N SER A 106 -14.06 -7.23 -1.48
CA SER A 106 -15.45 -7.52 -1.20
C SER A 106 -15.74 -7.43 0.30
N THR A 107 -16.97 -7.02 0.63
CA THR A 107 -17.38 -6.87 2.04
C THR A 107 -17.37 -8.22 2.77
N ILE A 108 -17.41 -9.33 2.02
CA ILE A 108 -17.36 -10.69 2.52
C ILE A 108 -15.91 -11.05 2.89
N LYS A 109 -15.70 -11.44 4.14
CA LYS A 109 -14.40 -11.92 4.63
C LYS A 109 -13.93 -13.14 3.83
N TRP A 110 -12.66 -13.14 3.39
CA TRP A 110 -12.03 -14.24 2.63
C TRP A 110 -12.29 -15.64 3.21
N LYS A 111 -12.25 -15.81 4.53
CA LYS A 111 -12.49 -17.11 5.19
C LYS A 111 -13.83 -17.75 4.80
N ASN A 112 -14.83 -16.92 4.52
CA ASN A 112 -16.20 -17.35 4.24
C ASN A 112 -16.59 -17.08 2.77
N SER A 113 -15.62 -16.79 1.91
CA SER A 113 -15.90 -16.40 0.53
C SER A 113 -16.08 -17.60 -0.39
N LYS A 114 -16.85 -17.41 -1.45
CA LYS A 114 -16.96 -18.37 -2.56
C LYS A 114 -15.60 -18.57 -3.23
N ALA A 115 -14.81 -17.51 -3.37
CA ALA A 115 -13.44 -17.56 -3.88
C ALA A 115 -12.55 -18.56 -3.10
N ARG A 116 -12.62 -18.58 -1.77
CA ARG A 116 -11.85 -19.55 -0.99
C ARG A 116 -12.31 -20.99 -1.21
N GLN A 117 -13.62 -21.21 -1.37
CA GLN A 117 -14.18 -22.53 -1.65
C GLN A 117 -13.76 -23.05 -3.02
N LEU A 118 -13.83 -22.20 -4.05
CA LEU A 118 -13.36 -22.52 -5.39
C LEU A 118 -11.86 -22.82 -5.38
N LEU A 119 -11.05 -22.03 -4.66
CA LEU A 119 -9.61 -22.27 -4.59
C LEU A 119 -9.28 -23.60 -3.89
N TYR A 120 -10.04 -23.97 -2.87
CA TYR A 120 -9.91 -25.28 -2.24
C TYR A 120 -10.23 -26.40 -3.24
N GLN A 121 -11.32 -26.25 -3.99
CA GLN A 121 -11.72 -27.23 -4.99
C GLN A 121 -10.70 -27.35 -6.13
N ASP A 122 -10.18 -26.23 -6.63
CA ASP A 122 -9.12 -26.22 -7.65
C ASP A 122 -7.85 -26.97 -7.18
N ILE A 123 -7.53 -26.91 -5.88
CA ILE A 123 -6.41 -27.67 -5.30
C ILE A 123 -6.76 -29.16 -5.22
N MET A 124 -7.97 -29.51 -4.78
CA MET A 124 -8.41 -30.92 -4.67
C MET A 124 -8.53 -31.60 -6.04
N ASP A 125 -8.99 -30.87 -7.05
CA ASP A 125 -9.13 -31.35 -8.42
C ASP A 125 -7.79 -31.40 -9.17
N GLY A 126 -6.68 -30.99 -8.52
CA GLY A 126 -5.33 -30.98 -9.10
C GLY A 126 -5.09 -29.87 -10.14
N ASN A 127 -6.03 -28.92 -10.27
CA ASN A 127 -5.90 -27.77 -11.17
C ASN A 127 -4.88 -26.74 -10.66
N VAL A 128 -4.65 -26.72 -9.35
CA VAL A 128 -3.65 -25.93 -8.63
C VAL A 128 -2.82 -26.88 -7.76
N ALA A 129 -1.49 -26.78 -7.86
CA ALA A 129 -0.61 -27.64 -7.08
C ALA A 129 -0.81 -27.42 -5.56
N LEU A 130 -0.76 -28.52 -4.80
CA LEU A 130 -0.86 -28.47 -3.34
C LEU A 130 0.42 -27.94 -2.69
N GLU A 131 1.59 -28.25 -3.25
CA GLU A 131 2.90 -27.80 -2.76
C GLU A 131 3.43 -26.63 -3.59
N GLU A 132 4.17 -25.70 -2.96
CA GLU A 132 4.85 -24.62 -3.66
C GLU A 132 6.09 -25.18 -4.37
N GLY A 133 6.19 -24.97 -5.69
CA GLY A 133 7.29 -25.49 -6.52
C GLY A 133 6.87 -26.54 -7.55
N ASP A 134 5.75 -27.23 -7.33
CA ASP A 134 5.14 -28.17 -8.29
C ASP A 134 4.09 -27.50 -9.18
N GLU A 135 4.14 -26.17 -9.26
CA GLU A 135 3.15 -25.34 -9.92
C GLU A 135 3.27 -25.48 -11.44
N THR A 136 2.25 -26.07 -12.06
CA THR A 136 2.08 -26.08 -13.52
C THR A 136 1.55 -24.75 -14.06
N LYS A 137 0.97 -23.90 -13.19
CA LYS A 137 0.38 -22.61 -13.53
C LYS A 137 0.97 -21.50 -12.68
N SER A 138 1.16 -20.33 -13.29
CA SER A 138 1.63 -19.13 -12.58
C SER A 138 0.56 -18.60 -11.61
N LEU A 139 0.97 -17.76 -10.64
CA LEU A 139 0.04 -17.14 -9.69
C LEU A 139 -1.01 -16.27 -10.40
N GLU A 140 -0.61 -15.56 -11.46
CA GLU A 140 -1.50 -14.76 -12.31
C GLU A 140 -2.52 -15.63 -13.04
N GLU A 141 -2.08 -16.78 -13.56
CA GLU A 141 -2.96 -17.73 -14.25
C GLU A 141 -3.99 -18.31 -13.27
N ILE A 142 -3.54 -18.75 -12.09
CA ILE A 142 -4.43 -19.24 -11.03
C ILE A 142 -5.43 -18.16 -10.62
N PHE A 143 -4.98 -16.92 -10.42
CA PHE A 143 -5.85 -15.81 -10.06
C PHE A 143 -6.88 -15.48 -11.14
N SER A 144 -6.59 -15.78 -12.40
CA SER A 144 -7.46 -15.53 -13.54
C SER A 144 -8.43 -16.68 -13.83
N MET A 145 -8.34 -17.81 -13.12
CA MET A 145 -9.20 -18.99 -13.35
C MET A 145 -10.68 -18.72 -13.05
N HIS A 146 -10.97 -17.90 -12.04
CA HIS A 146 -12.32 -17.61 -11.59
C HIS A 146 -12.53 -16.13 -11.39
N ILE A 147 -13.67 -15.61 -11.85
CA ILE A 147 -14.02 -14.19 -11.70
C ILE A 147 -14.14 -13.78 -10.23
N GLU A 148 -14.50 -14.72 -9.36
CA GLU A 148 -14.61 -14.54 -7.91
C GLU A 148 -13.26 -14.21 -7.25
N TYR A 149 -12.14 -14.61 -7.86
CA TYR A 149 -10.81 -14.27 -7.33
C TYR A 149 -10.52 -12.78 -7.49
N ALA A 150 -10.99 -12.18 -8.58
CA ALA A 150 -10.82 -10.76 -8.88
C ALA A 150 -11.56 -9.83 -7.88
N GLU A 151 -12.46 -10.36 -7.05
CA GLU A 151 -13.10 -9.60 -5.94
C GLU A 151 -12.13 -9.30 -4.79
N TYR A 152 -10.95 -9.93 -4.81
CA TYR A 152 -9.96 -9.91 -3.74
C TYR A 152 -8.62 -9.35 -4.25
N ASP A 153 -7.85 -8.71 -3.35
CA ASP A 153 -6.57 -8.12 -3.74
C ASP A 153 -5.56 -9.19 -4.17
N PHE A 154 -5.12 -9.11 -5.43
CA PHE A 154 -4.09 -9.97 -6.01
C PHE A 154 -2.82 -10.02 -5.15
N LYS A 155 -2.41 -8.90 -4.53
CA LYS A 155 -1.20 -8.86 -3.68
C LYS A 155 -1.31 -9.75 -2.45
N LYS A 156 -2.53 -9.96 -1.96
CA LYS A 156 -2.80 -10.84 -0.82
C LYS A 156 -3.11 -12.27 -1.27
N PHE A 157 -3.36 -12.48 -2.56
CA PHE A 157 -3.75 -13.78 -3.10
C PHE A 157 -2.66 -14.84 -2.89
N LYS A 158 -1.37 -14.50 -3.10
CA LYS A 158 -0.27 -15.43 -2.80
C LYS A 158 -0.32 -15.98 -1.38
N GLY A 159 -0.43 -15.09 -0.39
CA GLY A 159 -0.49 -15.49 1.02
C GLY A 159 -1.76 -16.27 1.37
N ARG A 160 -2.88 -15.96 0.72
CA ARG A 160 -4.14 -16.70 0.88
C ARG A 160 -4.04 -18.13 0.33
N LEU A 161 -3.45 -18.29 -0.85
CA LEU A 161 -3.19 -19.60 -1.47
C LEU A 161 -2.26 -20.44 -0.58
N GLN A 162 -1.12 -19.86 -0.15
CA GLN A 162 -0.17 -20.56 0.71
C GLN A 162 -0.79 -20.99 2.05
N SER A 163 -1.56 -20.11 2.70
CA SER A 163 -2.27 -20.43 3.95
C SER A 163 -3.29 -21.56 3.75
N LEU A 164 -3.98 -21.58 2.60
CA LEU A 164 -4.95 -22.64 2.30
C LEU A 164 -4.24 -23.99 2.08
N ARG A 165 -3.14 -24.02 1.33
CA ARG A 165 -2.30 -25.21 1.14
C ARG A 165 -1.83 -25.78 2.47
N GLN A 166 -1.27 -24.93 3.33
CA GLN A 166 -0.82 -25.34 4.66
C GLN A 166 -1.97 -25.94 5.50
N THR A 167 -3.15 -25.32 5.46
CA THR A 167 -4.33 -25.84 6.18
C THR A 167 -4.71 -27.24 5.68
N ILE A 168 -4.66 -27.47 4.36
CA ILE A 168 -4.95 -28.77 3.75
C ILE A 168 -3.92 -29.82 4.20
N VAL A 169 -2.63 -29.51 4.10
CA VAL A 169 -1.54 -30.41 4.50
C VAL A 169 -1.65 -30.78 5.99
N GLU A 170 -1.87 -29.80 6.87
CA GLU A 170 -2.07 -30.04 8.29
C GLU A 170 -3.30 -30.91 8.57
N SER A 171 -4.40 -30.69 7.86
CA SER A 171 -5.62 -31.49 7.99
C SER A 171 -5.39 -32.94 7.56
N ASN A 172 -4.70 -33.16 6.44
CA ASN A 172 -4.38 -34.50 5.95
C ASN A 172 -3.43 -35.23 6.90
N HIS A 173 -2.44 -34.52 7.45
CA HIS A 173 -1.53 -35.09 8.43
C HIS A 173 -2.26 -35.55 9.70
N ARG A 174 -3.18 -34.72 10.23
CA ARG A 174 -4.02 -35.08 11.37
C ARG A 174 -4.91 -36.28 11.08
N ALA A 175 -5.57 -36.29 9.91
CA ALA A 175 -6.39 -37.42 9.49
C ALA A 175 -5.59 -38.73 9.43
N ALA A 176 -4.34 -38.69 8.96
CA ALA A 176 -3.48 -39.88 8.95
C ALA A 176 -3.07 -40.34 10.36
N ILE A 177 -2.85 -39.42 11.30
CA ILE A 177 -2.59 -39.76 12.70
C ILE A 177 -3.83 -40.39 13.33
N ASP A 178 -5.00 -39.78 13.13
CA ASP A 178 -6.26 -40.26 13.68
C ASP A 178 -6.59 -41.66 13.13
N GLN A 179 -6.38 -41.90 11.84
CA GLN A 179 -6.57 -43.22 11.24
C GLN A 179 -5.63 -44.26 11.86
N ARG A 180 -4.33 -43.95 12.02
CA ARG A 180 -3.37 -44.87 12.66
C ARG A 180 -3.74 -45.17 14.11
N ALA A 181 -4.22 -44.17 14.84
CA ALA A 181 -4.68 -44.35 16.22
C ALA A 181 -5.93 -45.24 16.27
N PHE A 182 -6.85 -45.07 15.33
CA PHE A 182 -8.03 -45.91 15.20
C PHE A 182 -7.67 -47.35 14.82
N ASP A 183 -6.79 -47.55 13.84
CA ASP A 183 -6.34 -48.88 13.41
C ASP A 183 -5.67 -49.63 14.58
N ASN A 184 -4.79 -48.97 15.33
CA ASN A 184 -4.16 -49.53 16.53
C ASN A 184 -5.19 -49.89 17.62
N PHE A 185 -6.22 -49.05 17.81
CA PHE A 185 -7.30 -49.36 18.73
C PHE A 185 -8.07 -50.63 18.32
N ILE A 186 -8.40 -50.78 17.03
CA ILE A 186 -9.08 -51.97 16.50
C ILE A 186 -8.20 -53.22 16.64
N GLU A 187 -6.89 -53.11 16.39
CA GLU A 187 -5.94 -54.22 16.55
C GLU A 187 -5.77 -54.66 18.02
N THR A 188 -5.69 -53.69 18.94
CA THR A 188 -5.49 -53.96 20.38
C THR A 188 -6.76 -54.47 21.07
N TYR A 189 -7.92 -54.01 20.62
CA TYR A 189 -9.23 -54.33 21.19
C TYR A 189 -10.15 -54.96 20.14
N PRO A 190 -9.86 -56.20 19.69
CA PRO A 190 -10.72 -56.88 18.73
C PRO A 190 -12.14 -57.01 19.29
N VAL A 191 -13.12 -56.72 18.45
CA VAL A 191 -14.53 -56.63 18.82
C VAL A 191 -14.99 -57.93 19.50
N SER A 192 -15.52 -57.80 20.72
CA SER A 192 -15.86 -58.93 21.61
C SER A 192 -17.03 -59.83 21.17
N TYR A 193 -17.56 -59.69 19.94
CA TYR A 193 -18.73 -60.45 19.48
C TYR A 193 -18.44 -61.89 19.02
N GLN A 194 -17.22 -62.42 19.14
CA GLN A 194 -16.90 -63.82 18.78
C GLN A 194 -16.81 -64.80 19.96
N ILE A 195 -17.10 -64.39 21.20
CA ILE A 195 -17.09 -65.29 22.38
C ILE A 195 -18.51 -65.78 22.75
N ALA A 196 -19.52 -65.58 21.90
CA ALA A 196 -20.91 -65.98 22.19
C ALA A 196 -21.43 -67.18 21.38
N LEU A 197 -20.57 -67.91 20.65
CA LEU A 197 -20.96 -69.12 19.90
C LEU A 197 -20.28 -70.43 20.35
N TYR A 198 -19.50 -70.39 21.43
CA TYR A 198 -18.91 -71.58 22.06
C TYR A 198 -18.95 -71.49 23.60
N GLY A 199 -20.11 -71.15 24.16
CA GLY A 199 -20.39 -71.19 25.60
C GLY A 199 -21.62 -72.03 25.87
#